data_AF-A0A918HCW9-F1
#
_entry.id   AF-A0A918HCW9-F1
#
_cell.length_a   1.000
_cell.length_b   1.000
_cell.length_c   1.000
_cell.angle_alpha   90.00
_cell.angle_beta   90.00
_cell.angle_gamma   90.00
#
_symmetry.space_group_name_H-M   'P 1'
#
loop_
_entity.id
_entity.type
_entity.pdbx_description
1 polymer ?
#
loop_
_entity_poly.entity_id
_entity_poly.type
_entity_poly.pdbx_seq_one_letter_code
_entity_poly.pdbx_strand_id
1 'polypeptide(L)'
;MSMDWAATVTTVGGVAATLIGVVAGSLLTSRSDRAHWARDKQIAACSAIVAESTRVQLALRRAWTHGDAVDWVQWNVALGTIWLVGSPAVVQAAARVDEVFWACSDRFVRNTGAGADDWDEARDRMEAARLHFINTARHYIDPERTRLTQVPVSRPAWRRATGRAVGPQPDPGNAPDAA
;
A
#
# COMPACT_ATOMS: atom_id res chain seq x y z
N MET A 1 65.74 -40.65 -1.88
CA MET A 1 64.56 -40.28 -2.70
C MET A 1 63.32 -40.54 -1.86
N SER A 2 62.85 -39.57 -1.10
CA SER A 2 61.71 -39.72 -0.18
C SER A 2 60.95 -38.38 0.01
N MET A 3 60.82 -37.60 -1.07
CA MET A 3 60.29 -36.23 -1.01
C MET A 3 59.11 -35.94 -1.94
N ASP A 4 58.53 -36.94 -2.61
CA ASP A 4 57.44 -36.69 -3.59
C ASP A 4 56.03 -36.92 -3.03
N TRP A 5 55.85 -37.83 -2.07
CA TRP A 5 54.53 -38.18 -1.53
C TRP A 5 53.85 -37.03 -0.76
N ALA A 6 54.59 -36.34 0.11
CA ALA A 6 54.03 -35.27 0.94
C ALA A 6 53.55 -34.06 0.11
N ALA A 7 54.27 -33.76 -0.99
CA ALA A 7 53.94 -32.67 -1.90
C ALA A 7 52.72 -33.00 -2.77
N THR A 8 52.55 -34.26 -3.21
CA THR A 8 51.37 -34.65 -3.98
C THR A 8 50.10 -34.63 -3.13
N VAL A 9 50.17 -35.09 -1.88
CA VAL A 9 49.01 -35.12 -0.96
C VAL A 9 48.55 -33.71 -0.59
N THR A 10 49.49 -32.78 -0.35
CA THR A 10 49.14 -31.40 0.00
C THR A 10 48.56 -30.62 -1.19
N THR A 11 49.07 -30.83 -2.40
CA THR A 11 48.60 -30.10 -3.59
C THR A 11 47.22 -30.57 -4.05
N VAL A 12 46.97 -31.90 -4.04
CA VAL A 12 45.65 -32.46 -4.39
C VAL A 12 44.61 -32.15 -3.31
N GLY A 13 45.00 -32.21 -2.02
CA GLY A 13 44.11 -31.84 -0.91
C GLY A 13 43.71 -30.37 -0.91
N GLY A 14 44.64 -29.47 -1.25
CA GLY A 14 44.37 -28.02 -1.34
C GLY A 14 43.37 -27.67 -2.45
N VAL A 15 43.51 -28.28 -3.64
CA VAL A 15 42.59 -28.05 -4.77
C VAL A 15 41.20 -28.63 -4.49
N ALA A 16 41.12 -29.80 -3.85
CA ALA A 16 39.82 -30.37 -3.45
C ALA A 16 39.10 -29.47 -2.42
N ALA A 17 39.83 -28.93 -1.45
CA ALA A 17 39.27 -28.03 -0.43
C ALA A 17 38.77 -26.70 -1.04
N THR A 18 39.48 -26.12 -2.01
CA THR A 18 39.03 -24.88 -2.67
C THR A 18 37.81 -25.11 -3.54
N LEU A 19 37.72 -26.24 -4.25
CA LEU A 19 36.53 -26.58 -5.04
C LEU A 19 35.29 -26.81 -4.16
N ILE A 20 35.43 -27.51 -3.04
CA ILE A 20 34.34 -27.70 -2.07
C ILE A 20 33.93 -26.35 -1.46
N GLY A 21 34.88 -25.48 -1.13
CA GLY A 21 34.62 -24.13 -0.63
C GLY A 21 33.85 -23.26 -1.63
N VAL A 22 34.22 -23.31 -2.93
CA VAL A 22 33.55 -22.56 -4.01
C VAL A 22 32.14 -23.11 -4.30
N VAL A 23 31.94 -24.43 -4.24
CA VAL A 23 30.61 -25.04 -4.43
C VAL A 23 29.69 -24.76 -3.23
N ALA A 24 30.19 -24.88 -1.99
CA ALA A 24 29.43 -24.52 -0.80
C ALA A 24 29.08 -23.03 -0.76
N GLY A 25 30.03 -22.16 -1.11
CA GLY A 25 29.83 -20.72 -1.23
C GLY A 25 28.81 -20.35 -2.31
N SER A 26 28.89 -20.95 -3.50
CA SER A 26 27.93 -20.68 -4.59
C SER A 26 26.51 -21.14 -4.26
N LEU A 27 26.35 -22.28 -3.56
CA LEU A 27 25.05 -22.75 -3.11
C LEU A 27 24.46 -21.86 -2.01
N LEU A 28 25.26 -21.40 -1.05
CA LEU A 28 24.84 -20.46 -0.01
C LEU A 28 24.44 -19.11 -0.60
N THR A 29 25.25 -18.54 -1.49
CA THR A 29 24.94 -17.29 -2.20
C THR A 29 23.68 -17.41 -3.05
N SER A 30 23.51 -18.52 -3.78
CA SER A 30 22.31 -18.73 -4.61
C SER A 30 21.00 -18.78 -3.82
N ARG A 31 21.02 -19.20 -2.56
CA ARG A 31 19.83 -19.21 -1.69
C ARG A 31 19.50 -17.79 -1.19
N SER A 32 20.52 -17.03 -0.82
CA SER A 32 20.35 -15.64 -0.40
C SER A 32 19.82 -14.77 -1.54
N ASP A 33 20.37 -14.91 -2.75
CA ASP A 33 19.93 -14.16 -3.92
C ASP A 33 18.47 -14.45 -4.28
N ARG A 34 18.04 -15.70 -4.18
CA ARG A 34 16.63 -16.08 -4.42
C ARG A 34 15.69 -15.51 -3.37
N ALA A 35 16.11 -15.50 -2.10
CA ALA A 35 15.31 -14.93 -1.01
C ALA A 35 15.15 -13.41 -1.15
N HIS A 36 16.23 -12.70 -1.49
CA HIS A 36 16.19 -11.27 -1.78
C HIS A 36 15.32 -10.96 -3.00
N TRP A 37 15.49 -11.71 -4.09
CA TRP A 37 14.69 -11.54 -5.30
C TRP A 37 13.18 -11.71 -5.04
N ALA A 38 12.79 -12.75 -4.30
CA ALA A 38 11.39 -12.97 -3.96
C ALA A 38 10.82 -11.82 -3.11
N ARG A 39 11.60 -11.34 -2.12
CA ARG A 39 11.23 -10.21 -1.26
C ARG A 39 11.08 -8.91 -2.05
N ASP A 40 11.98 -8.62 -2.98
CA ASP A 40 11.92 -7.42 -3.81
C ASP A 40 10.70 -7.43 -4.74
N LYS A 41 10.38 -8.58 -5.33
CA LYS A 41 9.17 -8.74 -6.15
C LYS A 41 7.89 -8.55 -5.33
N GLN A 42 7.87 -9.05 -4.10
CA GLN A 42 6.74 -8.83 -3.18
C GLN A 42 6.58 -7.37 -2.78
N ILE A 43 7.68 -6.68 -2.47
CA ILE A 43 7.66 -5.25 -2.15
C ILE A 43 7.14 -4.45 -3.35
N ALA A 44 7.60 -4.76 -4.56
CA ALA A 44 7.13 -4.13 -5.79
C ALA A 44 5.63 -4.39 -6.06
N ALA A 45 5.15 -5.62 -5.83
CA ALA A 45 3.72 -5.91 -5.97
C ALA A 45 2.87 -5.18 -4.92
N CYS A 46 3.35 -5.12 -3.67
CA CYS A 46 2.67 -4.40 -2.61
C CYS A 46 2.63 -2.89 -2.88
N SER A 47 3.72 -2.31 -3.39
CA SER A 47 3.77 -0.89 -3.74
C SER A 47 2.84 -0.57 -4.90
N ALA A 48 2.72 -1.47 -5.89
CA ALA A 48 1.76 -1.34 -6.99
C ALA A 48 0.31 -1.29 -6.47
N ILE A 49 -0.09 -2.17 -5.55
CA ILE A 49 -1.43 -2.13 -4.92
C ILE A 49 -1.67 -0.79 -4.21
N VAL A 50 -0.68 -0.29 -3.46
CA VAL A 50 -0.82 1.01 -2.75
C VAL A 50 -0.95 2.18 -3.74
N ALA A 51 -0.11 2.22 -4.77
CA ALA A 51 -0.15 3.27 -5.79
C ALA A 51 -1.50 3.26 -6.54
N GLU A 52 -1.91 2.09 -7.01
CA GLU A 52 -3.14 1.91 -7.78
C GLU A 52 -4.39 2.16 -6.93
N SER A 53 -4.40 1.78 -5.65
CA SER A 53 -5.51 2.12 -4.74
C SER A 53 -5.69 3.64 -4.60
N THR A 54 -4.60 4.42 -4.62
CA THR A 54 -4.68 5.89 -4.57
C THR A 54 -5.23 6.45 -5.89
N ARG A 55 -4.75 5.92 -7.02
CA ARG A 55 -5.24 6.31 -8.35
C ARG A 55 -6.74 6.02 -8.50
N VAL A 56 -7.19 4.81 -8.13
CA VAL A 56 -8.60 4.42 -8.23
C VAL A 56 -9.45 5.24 -7.27
N GLN A 57 -9.01 5.52 -6.03
CA GLN A 57 -9.75 6.40 -5.12
C GLN A 57 -9.97 7.80 -5.71
N LEU A 58 -8.97 8.37 -6.38
CA LEU A 58 -9.11 9.65 -7.09
C LEU A 58 -10.01 9.56 -8.32
N ALA A 59 -9.96 8.45 -9.06
CA ALA A 59 -10.87 8.20 -10.18
C ALA A 59 -12.32 8.06 -9.69
N LEU A 60 -12.56 7.33 -8.60
CA LEU A 60 -13.87 7.21 -7.96
C LEU A 60 -14.41 8.55 -7.47
N ARG A 61 -13.53 9.43 -6.95
CA ARG A 61 -13.93 10.80 -6.59
C ARG A 61 -14.43 11.56 -7.80
N ARG A 62 -13.72 11.47 -8.94
CA ARG A 62 -14.14 12.10 -10.19
C ARG A 62 -15.42 11.49 -10.75
N ALA A 63 -15.57 10.17 -10.67
CA ALA A 63 -16.79 9.48 -11.04
C ALA A 63 -18.00 9.97 -10.21
N TRP A 64 -17.81 10.13 -8.91
CA TRP A 64 -18.85 10.64 -8.02
C TRP A 64 -19.21 12.11 -8.30
N THR A 65 -18.22 12.99 -8.55
CA THR A 65 -18.47 14.42 -8.77
C THR A 65 -18.91 14.77 -10.20
N HIS A 66 -18.36 14.10 -11.21
CA HIS A 66 -18.51 14.46 -12.62
C HIS A 66 -19.10 13.35 -13.49
N GLY A 67 -19.31 12.14 -12.96
CA GLY A 67 -19.79 11.00 -13.76
C GLY A 67 -18.72 10.34 -14.63
N ASP A 68 -17.44 10.66 -14.41
CA ASP A 68 -16.32 10.07 -15.16
C ASP A 68 -16.27 8.53 -15.02
N ALA A 69 -15.88 7.84 -16.08
CA ALA A 69 -15.61 6.41 -16.02
C ALA A 69 -14.30 6.12 -15.26
N VAL A 70 -14.30 5.03 -14.50
CA VAL A 70 -13.11 4.55 -13.77
C VAL A 70 -12.37 3.52 -14.62
N ASP A 71 -11.09 3.77 -14.91
CA ASP A 71 -10.22 2.79 -15.53
C ASP A 71 -9.63 1.82 -14.49
N TRP A 72 -10.02 0.55 -14.60
CA TRP A 72 -9.63 -0.55 -13.71
C TRP A 72 -8.46 -1.39 -14.24
N VAL A 73 -7.93 -1.12 -15.44
CA VAL A 73 -6.94 -2.00 -16.09
C VAL A 73 -5.68 -2.14 -15.23
N GLN A 74 -5.08 -1.03 -14.81
CA GLN A 74 -3.85 -1.06 -13.99
C GLN A 74 -4.08 -1.61 -12.58
N TRP A 75 -5.29 -1.43 -12.04
CA TRP A 75 -5.70 -2.04 -10.78
C TRP A 75 -5.73 -3.57 -10.89
N ASN A 76 -6.34 -4.10 -11.96
CA ASN A 76 -6.41 -5.53 -12.23
C ASN A 76 -5.02 -6.14 -12.48
N VAL A 77 -4.11 -5.41 -13.12
CA VAL A 77 -2.70 -5.83 -13.29
C VAL A 77 -1.98 -5.91 -11.94
N ALA A 78 -2.16 -4.92 -11.08
CA ALA A 78 -1.59 -4.93 -9.74
C ALA A 78 -2.14 -6.09 -8.90
N LEU A 79 -3.44 -6.38 -8.98
CA LEU A 79 -4.06 -7.55 -8.37
C LEU A 79 -3.47 -8.84 -8.91
N GLY A 80 -3.42 -9.03 -10.23
CA GLY A 80 -2.80 -10.23 -10.83
C GLY A 80 -1.36 -10.43 -10.36
N THR A 81 -0.60 -9.35 -10.24
CA THR A 81 0.79 -9.38 -9.77
C THR A 81 0.87 -9.83 -8.31
N ILE A 82 0.05 -9.28 -7.40
CA ILE A 82 0.10 -9.68 -5.98
C ILE A 82 -0.38 -11.11 -5.78
N TRP A 83 -1.29 -11.63 -6.60
CA TRP A 83 -1.71 -13.04 -6.58
C TRP A 83 -0.58 -14.01 -6.96
N LEU A 84 0.40 -13.58 -7.76
CA LEU A 84 1.53 -14.41 -8.17
C LEU A 84 2.64 -14.48 -7.12
N VAL A 85 2.86 -13.40 -6.36
CA VAL A 85 4.04 -13.28 -5.48
C VAL A 85 3.70 -13.13 -4.00
N GLY A 86 2.47 -12.74 -3.68
CA GLY A 86 2.03 -12.47 -2.31
C GLY A 86 1.79 -13.73 -1.51
N SER A 87 1.97 -13.64 -0.19
CA SER A 87 1.51 -14.70 0.71
C SER A 87 -0.02 -14.74 0.79
N PRO A 88 -0.64 -15.86 1.22
CA PRO A 88 -2.08 -15.97 1.33
C PRO A 88 -2.73 -14.82 2.14
N ALA A 89 -2.10 -14.40 3.23
CA ALA A 89 -2.58 -13.28 4.05
C ALA A 89 -2.55 -11.94 3.30
N VAL A 90 -1.47 -11.67 2.54
CA VAL A 90 -1.33 -10.44 1.74
C VAL A 90 -2.32 -10.44 0.57
N VAL A 91 -2.49 -11.58 -0.11
CA VAL A 91 -3.47 -11.75 -1.19
C VAL A 91 -4.90 -11.53 -0.68
N GLN A 92 -5.25 -12.13 0.47
CA GLN A 92 -6.56 -11.93 1.09
C GLN A 92 -6.80 -10.47 1.47
N ALA A 93 -5.78 -9.79 2.01
CA ALA A 93 -5.89 -8.38 2.34
C ALA A 93 -6.06 -7.51 1.08
N ALA A 94 -5.40 -7.84 -0.03
CA ALA A 94 -5.58 -7.15 -1.31
C ALA A 94 -6.98 -7.40 -1.90
N ALA A 95 -7.49 -8.63 -1.83
CA ALA A 95 -8.85 -8.97 -2.25
C ALA A 95 -9.90 -8.17 -1.46
N ARG A 96 -9.69 -7.97 -0.16
CA ARG A 96 -10.56 -7.10 0.65
C ARG A 96 -10.53 -5.63 0.19
N VAL A 97 -9.38 -5.13 -0.27
CA VAL A 97 -9.33 -3.78 -0.86
C VAL A 97 -10.17 -3.73 -2.13
N ASP A 98 -10.02 -4.73 -3.00
CA ASP A 98 -10.80 -4.86 -4.25
C ASP A 98 -12.31 -4.88 -3.98
N GLU A 99 -12.77 -5.74 -3.07
CA GLU A 99 -14.18 -5.83 -2.66
C GLU A 99 -14.74 -4.47 -2.19
N VAL A 100 -14.00 -3.76 -1.34
CA VAL A 100 -14.43 -2.45 -0.82
C VAL A 100 -14.48 -1.40 -1.94
N PHE A 101 -13.49 -1.40 -2.82
CA PHE A 101 -13.41 -0.46 -3.94
C PHE A 101 -14.52 -0.70 -4.96
N TRP A 102 -14.79 -1.96 -5.30
CA TRP A 102 -15.92 -2.33 -6.14
C TRP A 102 -17.24 -1.91 -5.51
N ALA A 103 -17.48 -2.23 -4.24
CA ALA A 103 -18.72 -1.85 -3.56
C ALA A 103 -18.93 -0.32 -3.52
N CYS A 104 -17.85 0.46 -3.38
CA CYS A 104 -17.93 1.93 -3.45
C CYS A 104 -18.20 2.41 -4.88
N SER A 105 -17.51 1.86 -5.88
CA SER A 105 -17.75 2.15 -7.31
C SER A 105 -19.19 1.93 -7.70
N ASP A 106 -19.72 0.76 -7.35
CA ASP A 106 -21.09 0.35 -7.59
C ASP A 106 -22.10 1.32 -6.98
N ARG A 107 -21.82 1.81 -5.77
CA ARG A 107 -22.64 2.83 -5.09
C ARG A 107 -22.62 4.16 -5.87
N PHE A 108 -21.46 4.59 -6.36
CA PHE A 108 -21.32 5.87 -7.07
C PHE A 108 -21.87 5.85 -8.49
N VAL A 109 -21.69 4.74 -9.22
CA VAL A 109 -22.27 4.54 -10.54
C VAL A 109 -23.80 4.49 -10.47
N ARG A 110 -24.36 3.84 -9.43
CA ARG A 110 -25.81 3.76 -9.24
C ARG A 110 -26.45 5.01 -8.63
N ASN A 111 -25.68 5.82 -7.90
CA ASN A 111 -26.20 6.94 -7.11
C ASN A 111 -25.42 8.24 -7.41
N THR A 112 -25.46 8.68 -8.67
CA THR A 112 -24.89 9.96 -9.09
C THR A 112 -25.53 11.09 -8.29
N GLY A 113 -24.75 11.84 -7.51
CA GLY A 113 -25.25 12.92 -6.65
C GLY A 113 -25.48 12.57 -5.18
N ALA A 114 -25.01 11.40 -4.70
CA ALA A 114 -24.93 11.08 -3.28
C ALA A 114 -24.24 12.19 -2.46
N GLY A 115 -24.67 12.43 -1.23
CA GLY A 115 -24.23 13.58 -0.43
C GLY A 115 -22.74 13.53 -0.04
N ALA A 116 -22.20 14.64 0.45
CA ALA A 116 -20.80 14.70 0.90
C ALA A 116 -20.49 13.66 2.00
N ASP A 117 -21.48 13.36 2.86
CA ASP A 117 -21.36 12.35 3.92
C ASP A 117 -21.22 10.92 3.35
N ASP A 118 -21.89 10.62 2.23
CA ASP A 118 -21.78 9.31 1.55
C ASP A 118 -20.37 9.09 0.98
N TRP A 119 -19.77 10.16 0.44
CA TRP A 119 -18.39 10.14 -0.03
C TRP A 119 -17.41 9.96 1.13
N ASP A 120 -17.61 10.68 2.23
CA ASP A 120 -16.75 10.60 3.41
C ASP A 120 -16.77 9.19 4.03
N GLU A 121 -17.94 8.55 4.14
CA GLU A 121 -18.06 7.16 4.61
C GLU A 121 -17.34 6.19 3.66
N ALA A 122 -17.57 6.31 2.35
CA ALA A 122 -16.92 5.44 1.37
C ALA A 122 -15.40 5.62 1.35
N ARG A 123 -14.91 6.85 1.46
CA ARG A 123 -13.48 7.17 1.62
C ARG A 123 -12.92 6.47 2.84
N ASP A 124 -13.55 6.63 3.99
CA ASP A 124 -13.04 6.09 5.25
C ASP A 124 -13.00 4.55 5.21
N ARG A 125 -13.99 3.90 4.57
CA ARG A 125 -13.97 2.45 4.31
C ARG A 125 -12.80 2.03 3.39
N MET A 126 -12.58 2.74 2.29
CA MET A 126 -11.44 2.49 1.38
C MET A 126 -10.09 2.68 2.09
N GLU A 127 -9.95 3.75 2.89
CA GLU A 127 -8.74 4.05 3.65
C GLU A 127 -8.47 2.98 4.72
N ALA A 128 -9.50 2.51 5.42
CA ALA A 128 -9.38 1.43 6.40
C ALA A 128 -8.93 0.12 5.77
N ALA A 129 -9.50 -0.24 4.60
CA ALA A 129 -9.08 -1.43 3.86
C ALA A 129 -7.62 -1.33 3.40
N ARG A 130 -7.21 -0.18 2.85
CA ARG A 130 -5.82 0.07 2.46
C ARG A 130 -4.87 0.02 3.65
N LEU A 131 -5.24 0.60 4.79
CA LEU A 131 -4.43 0.54 6.02
C LEU A 131 -4.26 -0.89 6.52
N HIS A 132 -5.33 -1.70 6.44
CA HIS A 132 -5.26 -3.11 6.78
C HIS A 132 -4.28 -3.85 5.85
N PHE A 133 -4.40 -3.66 4.53
CA PHE A 133 -3.45 -4.22 3.56
C PHE A 133 -1.99 -3.83 3.86
N ILE A 134 -1.72 -2.55 4.08
CA ILE A 134 -0.36 -2.06 4.37
C ILE A 134 0.19 -2.71 5.63
N ASN A 135 -0.62 -2.84 6.68
CA ASN A 135 -0.19 -3.48 7.93
C ASN A 135 0.08 -4.98 7.73
N THR A 136 -0.76 -5.68 6.97
CA THR A 136 -0.55 -7.10 6.63
C THR A 136 0.73 -7.29 5.81
N ALA A 137 0.95 -6.45 4.79
CA ALA A 137 2.17 -6.48 3.98
C ALA A 137 3.42 -6.16 4.83
N ARG A 138 3.36 -5.15 5.70
CA ARG A 138 4.46 -4.80 6.61
C ARG A 138 4.80 -5.94 7.55
N HIS A 139 3.80 -6.55 8.18
CA HIS A 139 4.00 -7.68 9.09
C HIS A 139 4.59 -8.90 8.37
N TYR A 140 4.16 -9.15 7.14
CA TYR A 140 4.71 -10.23 6.32
C TYR A 140 6.18 -9.98 5.92
N ILE A 141 6.53 -8.74 5.58
CA ILE A 141 7.90 -8.36 5.23
C ILE A 141 8.81 -8.34 6.47
N ASP A 142 8.29 -7.86 7.60
CA ASP A 142 9.05 -7.62 8.82
C ASP A 142 8.11 -7.66 10.04
N PRO A 143 8.04 -8.82 10.74
CA PRO A 143 7.07 -9.04 11.82
C PRO A 143 7.24 -8.09 13.02
N GLU A 144 8.44 -7.55 13.25
CA GLU A 144 8.76 -6.70 14.40
C GLU A 144 8.30 -5.25 14.22
N ARG A 145 7.76 -4.88 13.04
CA ARG A 145 7.32 -3.51 12.78
C ARG A 145 6.05 -3.15 13.54
N THR A 146 6.10 -2.02 14.22
CA THR A 146 4.92 -1.36 14.79
C THR A 146 3.86 -1.11 13.71
N ARG A 147 2.62 -1.47 14.06
CA ARG A 147 1.43 -1.27 13.23
C ARG A 147 1.20 0.22 12.99
N LEU A 148 0.90 0.58 11.75
CA LEU A 148 0.49 1.93 11.41
C LEU A 148 -0.97 2.15 11.82
N THR A 149 -1.23 3.32 12.40
CA THR A 149 -2.58 3.76 12.79
C THR A 149 -3.27 4.60 11.72
N GLN A 150 -2.52 5.05 10.70
CA GLN A 150 -3.03 5.89 9.62
C GLN A 150 -2.30 5.61 8.30
N VAL A 151 -3.02 5.81 7.19
CA VAL A 151 -2.46 5.84 5.84
C VAL A 151 -1.77 7.18 5.59
N PRO A 152 -0.72 7.24 4.74
CA PRO A 152 -0.05 8.48 4.37
C PRO A 152 -0.94 9.27 3.40
N VAL A 153 -1.97 9.95 3.92
CA VAL A 153 -2.86 10.80 3.12
C VAL A 153 -2.85 12.19 3.73
N SER A 154 -2.39 13.17 2.96
CA SER A 154 -2.55 14.59 3.32
C SER A 154 -4.02 14.95 3.17
N ARG A 155 -4.74 15.09 4.27
CA ARG A 155 -6.11 15.62 4.28
C ARG A 155 -6.05 17.13 4.10
N PRO A 156 -6.65 17.74 3.06
CA PRO A 156 -7.08 19.12 3.18
C PRO A 156 -8.08 19.16 4.34
N ALA A 157 -7.83 19.98 5.36
CA ALA A 157 -8.81 20.26 6.38
C ALA A 157 -9.98 20.99 5.71
N TRP A 158 -10.97 20.24 5.22
CA TRP A 158 -12.20 20.86 4.77
C TRP A 158 -12.85 21.44 6.02
N ARG A 159 -12.85 22.77 6.12
CA ARG A 159 -13.61 23.44 7.17
C ARG A 159 -15.04 22.93 7.03
N ARG A 160 -15.51 22.23 8.06
CA ARG A 160 -16.90 22.28 8.49
C ARG A 160 -17.27 23.76 8.46
N ALA A 161 -17.92 24.22 7.40
CA ALA A 161 -18.65 25.48 7.40
C ALA A 161 -19.87 25.28 8.29
N THR A 162 -19.64 24.97 9.57
CA THR A 162 -20.63 25.09 10.61
C THR A 162 -21.00 26.55 10.65
N GLY A 163 -22.26 26.83 10.31
CA GLY A 163 -22.83 28.15 10.31
C GLY A 163 -22.50 28.87 11.61
N ARG A 164 -21.62 29.86 11.52
CA ARG A 164 -21.78 31.04 12.34
C ARG A 164 -22.69 31.93 11.54
N ALA A 165 -23.98 31.88 11.86
CA ALA A 165 -24.86 33.00 11.61
C ALA A 165 -24.14 34.22 12.20
N VAL A 166 -23.56 35.05 11.33
CA VAL A 166 -23.28 36.44 11.66
C VAL A 166 -24.66 37.06 11.80
N GLY A 167 -25.19 37.03 13.03
CA GLY A 167 -26.36 37.82 13.36
C GLY A 167 -26.07 39.29 13.01
N PRO A 168 -27.08 40.05 12.55
CA PRO A 168 -26.89 41.45 12.21
C PRO A 168 -26.26 42.17 13.42
N GLN A 169 -25.11 42.79 13.16
CA GLN A 169 -24.42 43.61 14.13
C GLN A 169 -25.34 44.77 14.54
N PRO A 170 -25.63 44.96 15.84
CA PRO A 170 -26.42 46.11 16.26
C PRO A 170 -25.61 47.38 15.99
N ASP A 171 -26.23 48.28 15.24
CA ASP A 171 -25.73 49.61 14.89
C ASP A 171 -25.52 50.43 16.19
N PRO A 172 -24.30 50.91 16.50
CA PRO A 172 -24.03 51.67 17.72
C PRO A 172 -24.46 53.16 17.61
N GLY A 173 -25.56 53.43 16.91
CA GLY A 173 -25.93 54.76 16.43
C GLY A 173 -27.26 55.33 16.91
N ASN A 174 -27.90 54.80 17.95
CA ASN A 174 -29.16 55.36 18.43
C ASN A 174 -29.24 55.42 19.96
N ALA A 175 -28.56 56.40 20.54
CA ALA A 175 -28.89 56.90 21.87
C ALA A 175 -30.00 57.94 21.70
N PRO A 176 -31.19 57.77 22.32
CA PRO A 176 -32.18 58.83 22.36
C PRO A 176 -31.70 59.94 23.30
N ASP A 177 -31.65 61.17 22.79
CA ASP A 177 -31.54 62.38 23.59
C ASP A 177 -32.69 62.41 24.61
N ALA A 178 -32.34 62.31 25.88
CA ALA A 178 -33.26 62.52 26.98
C ALA A 178 -33.42 64.03 27.21
N ALA A 179 -34.66 64.50 27.07
CA ALA A 179 -35.12 65.79 27.56
C ALA A 179 -35.27 65.80 29.09
#